data_AF-A0A7D9H5Y6-F1
#
_entry.id   AF-A0A7D9H5Y6-F1
#
_cell.length_a   1.000
_cell.length_b   1.000
_cell.length_c   1.000
_cell.angle_alpha   90.00
_cell.angle_beta   90.00
_cell.angle_gamma   90.00
#
_symmetry.space_group_name_H-M   'P 1'
#
loop_
_entity.id
_entity.type
_entity.pdbx_description
1 polymer ?
#
loop_
_entity_poly.entity_id
_entity_poly.type
_entity_poly.pdbx_seq_one_letter_code
_entity_poly.pdbx_strand_id
1 'polypeptide(L)'
;MSTLQGIGARIGHFIVICSMLLNTGCASLMSNAASNFADDLSAAVLNQTDPETVRDGAPAYLLLLDSFLESSPEDPALLSAAANLYATYGFVFTADPERAARLTERARSYSSKAICNSYRAACSWDGMLFEEYEATLDGLTKRQADVVFSHGLASLAYIRKHSSDYTAIAMLPYSQALLERYLEINDGSDDGTIHNYLGILNTLLPPSLGGEPEKGRAHFERAIELSGGRDLGAKVEFAEGYARLLYDRELHDSLLIEVLAADPVEPGLTLINVLAQRRAVELLASADDYF
;
A
#
# COMPACT_ATOMS: atom_id res chain seq x y z
N MET A 1 -34.76 -60.17 11.38
CA MET A 1 -34.05 -59.65 10.20
C MET A 1 -34.16 -58.12 10.00
N SER A 2 -34.62 -57.30 10.96
CA SER A 2 -34.75 -55.83 10.77
C SER A 2 -33.77 -54.97 11.58
N THR A 3 -32.90 -55.54 12.40
CA THR A 3 -31.98 -54.76 13.27
C THR A 3 -30.62 -54.46 12.65
N LEU A 4 -30.25 -55.12 11.55
CA LEU A 4 -28.95 -54.93 10.87
C LEU A 4 -28.96 -53.81 9.81
N GLN A 5 -30.13 -53.32 9.38
CA GLN A 5 -30.23 -52.23 8.39
C GLN A 5 -30.04 -50.82 8.97
N GLY A 6 -30.22 -50.62 10.28
CA GLY A 6 -30.10 -49.30 10.92
C GLY A 6 -28.66 -48.85 11.23
N ILE A 7 -27.73 -49.80 11.34
CA ILE A 7 -26.34 -49.52 11.73
C ILE A 7 -25.53 -48.99 10.53
N GLY A 8 -25.75 -49.54 9.33
CA GLY A 8 -25.08 -49.09 8.10
C GLY A 8 -25.41 -47.64 7.73
N ALA A 9 -26.66 -47.21 7.91
CA ALA A 9 -27.08 -45.84 7.62
C ALA A 9 -26.47 -44.80 8.58
N ARG A 10 -26.24 -45.16 9.84
CA ARG A 10 -25.61 -44.30 10.85
C ARG A 10 -24.10 -44.17 10.64
N ILE A 11 -23.43 -45.25 10.22
CA ILE A 11 -22.00 -45.23 9.87
C ILE A 11 -21.77 -44.40 8.60
N GLY A 12 -22.66 -44.51 7.59
CA GLY A 12 -22.61 -43.68 6.38
C GLY A 12 -22.76 -42.18 6.66
N HIS A 13 -23.67 -41.79 7.56
CA HIS A 13 -23.82 -40.38 7.98
C HIS A 13 -22.59 -39.86 8.73
N PHE A 14 -21.98 -40.68 9.59
CA PHE A 14 -20.77 -40.29 10.32
C PHE A 14 -19.57 -40.08 9.39
N ILE A 15 -19.41 -40.92 8.36
CA ILE A 15 -18.34 -40.79 7.37
C ILE A 15 -18.54 -39.53 6.51
N VAL A 16 -19.76 -39.23 6.07
CA VAL A 16 -20.05 -38.01 5.28
C VAL A 16 -19.83 -36.73 6.10
N ILE A 17 -20.23 -36.71 7.38
CA ILE A 17 -19.98 -35.56 8.28
C ILE A 17 -18.49 -35.39 8.55
N CYS A 18 -17.74 -36.49 8.74
CA CYS A 18 -16.29 -36.44 8.95
C CYS A 18 -15.54 -35.96 7.69
N SER A 19 -15.97 -36.38 6.50
CA SER A 19 -15.45 -35.87 5.22
C SER A 19 -15.77 -34.38 4.98
N MET A 20 -16.91 -33.87 5.44
CA MET A 20 -17.22 -32.42 5.38
C MET A 20 -16.35 -31.60 6.35
N LEU A 21 -16.00 -32.14 7.52
CA LEU A 21 -15.14 -31.47 8.51
C LEU A 21 -13.65 -31.50 8.14
N LEU A 22 -13.20 -32.47 7.35
CA LEU A 22 -11.81 -32.55 6.87
C LEU A 22 -11.50 -31.56 5.74
N ASN A 23 -12.51 -31.12 4.98
CA ASN A 23 -12.33 -30.17 3.89
C ASN A 23 -12.20 -28.71 4.37
N THR A 24 -12.76 -28.36 5.52
CA THR A 24 -12.62 -26.99 6.08
C THR A 24 -11.26 -26.77 6.76
N GLY A 25 -10.59 -27.84 7.20
CA GLY A 25 -9.29 -27.76 7.88
C GLY A 25 -8.09 -27.57 6.95
N CYS A 26 -8.14 -28.04 5.70
CA CYS A 26 -7.04 -27.86 4.75
C CYS A 26 -6.98 -26.43 4.19
N ALA A 27 -8.14 -25.80 3.98
CA ALA A 27 -8.23 -24.42 3.49
C ALA A 27 -7.62 -23.42 4.50
N SER A 28 -7.86 -23.58 5.80
CA SER A 28 -7.31 -22.70 6.83
C SER A 28 -5.80 -22.90 7.06
N LEU A 29 -5.32 -24.14 6.96
CA LEU A 29 -3.87 -24.43 7.03
C LEU A 29 -3.12 -23.86 5.82
N MET A 30 -3.69 -23.95 4.62
CA MET A 30 -3.10 -23.36 3.41
C MET A 30 -3.11 -21.82 3.46
N SER A 31 -4.19 -21.21 3.96
CA SER A 31 -4.30 -19.75 4.12
C SER A 31 -3.23 -19.20 5.09
N ASN A 32 -3.03 -19.85 6.26
CA ASN A 32 -2.01 -19.43 7.22
C ASN A 32 -0.57 -19.64 6.70
N ALA A 33 -0.32 -20.69 5.93
CA ALA A 33 0.99 -20.91 5.33
C ALA A 33 1.30 -19.87 4.24
N ALA A 34 0.29 -19.48 3.46
CA ALA A 34 0.41 -18.44 2.44
C ALA A 34 0.61 -17.05 3.05
N SER A 35 -0.07 -16.72 4.15
CA SER A 35 0.10 -15.44 4.84
C SER A 35 1.51 -15.29 5.43
N ASN A 36 2.00 -16.31 6.15
CA ASN A 36 3.35 -16.26 6.72
C ASN A 36 4.43 -16.16 5.64
N PHE A 37 4.24 -16.85 4.51
CA PHE A 37 5.14 -16.72 3.36
C PHE A 37 5.13 -15.30 2.77
N ALA A 38 3.96 -14.68 2.66
CA ALA A 38 3.84 -13.31 2.17
C ALA A 38 4.53 -12.31 3.11
N ASP A 39 4.40 -12.48 4.42
CA ASP A 39 5.05 -11.64 5.42
C ASP A 39 6.58 -11.79 5.40
N ASP A 40 7.08 -13.03 5.38
CA ASP A 40 8.52 -13.32 5.30
C ASP A 40 9.13 -12.79 4.00
N LEU A 41 8.41 -12.92 2.87
CA LEU A 41 8.82 -12.37 1.60
C LEU A 41 8.84 -10.85 1.61
N SER A 42 7.81 -10.20 2.18
CA SER A 42 7.75 -8.75 2.34
C SER A 42 8.95 -8.25 3.14
N ALA A 43 9.26 -8.90 4.26
CA ALA A 43 10.43 -8.60 5.07
C ALA A 43 11.74 -8.78 4.27
N ALA A 44 11.88 -9.86 3.50
CA ALA A 44 13.07 -10.11 2.67
C ALA A 44 13.24 -9.04 1.58
N VAL A 45 12.15 -8.57 0.98
CA VAL A 45 12.15 -7.49 -0.02
C VAL A 45 12.53 -6.16 0.60
N LEU A 46 11.89 -5.77 1.72
CA LEU A 46 12.15 -4.50 2.39
C LEU A 46 13.57 -4.38 2.93
N ASN A 47 14.20 -5.50 3.29
CA ASN A 47 15.59 -5.56 3.77
C ASN A 47 16.62 -5.75 2.64
N GLN A 48 16.20 -5.71 1.37
CA GLN A 48 17.12 -5.91 0.25
C GLN A 48 17.95 -4.66 -0.03
N THR A 49 19.28 -4.81 -0.08
CA THR A 49 20.23 -3.75 -0.42
C THR A 49 20.38 -3.51 -1.93
N ASP A 50 19.99 -4.48 -2.76
CA ASP A 50 20.00 -4.37 -4.22
C ASP A 50 18.59 -4.23 -4.80
N PRO A 51 18.15 -3.00 -5.14
CA PRO A 51 16.89 -2.76 -5.79
C PRO A 51 16.69 -3.54 -7.09
N GLU A 52 17.75 -3.90 -7.82
CA GLU A 52 17.60 -4.61 -9.09
C GLU A 52 17.18 -6.06 -8.90
N THR A 53 17.68 -6.74 -7.86
CA THR A 53 17.19 -8.06 -7.46
C THR A 53 15.68 -8.02 -7.18
N VAL A 54 15.19 -6.98 -6.50
CA VAL A 54 13.74 -6.82 -6.24
C VAL A 54 12.99 -6.56 -7.54
N ARG A 55 13.48 -5.63 -8.37
CA ARG A 55 12.88 -5.26 -9.66
C ARG A 55 12.72 -6.46 -10.58
N ASP A 56 13.75 -7.29 -10.67
CA ASP A 56 13.81 -8.42 -11.60
C ASP A 56 13.07 -9.65 -11.04
N GLY A 57 12.98 -9.80 -9.71
CA GLY A 57 12.30 -10.91 -9.03
C GLY A 57 10.80 -10.71 -8.78
N ALA A 58 10.36 -9.49 -8.48
CA ALA A 58 8.97 -9.17 -8.14
C ALA A 58 7.92 -9.67 -9.17
N PRO A 59 8.17 -9.63 -10.50
CA PRO A 59 7.20 -10.14 -11.47
C PRO A 59 6.78 -11.60 -11.28
N ALA A 60 7.68 -12.46 -10.81
CA ALA A 60 7.35 -13.86 -10.54
C ALA A 60 6.34 -13.99 -9.39
N TYR A 61 6.48 -13.15 -8.36
CA TYR A 61 5.57 -13.12 -7.21
C TYR A 61 4.22 -12.50 -7.53
N LEU A 62 4.16 -11.52 -8.44
CA LEU A 62 2.89 -11.01 -8.98
C LEU A 62 2.06 -12.16 -9.59
N LEU A 63 2.68 -12.98 -10.44
CA LEU A 63 2.03 -14.14 -11.06
C LEU A 63 1.65 -15.23 -10.04
N LEU A 64 2.44 -15.39 -8.98
CA LEU A 64 2.13 -16.34 -7.91
C LEU A 64 0.87 -15.91 -7.13
N LEU A 65 0.79 -14.63 -6.75
CA LEU A 65 -0.39 -14.10 -6.06
C LEU A 65 -1.63 -14.16 -6.95
N ASP A 66 -1.49 -13.87 -8.25
CA ASP A 66 -2.55 -14.10 -9.24
C ASP A 66 -3.03 -15.55 -9.23
N SER A 67 -2.11 -16.52 -9.24
CA SER A 67 -2.45 -17.95 -9.21
C SER A 67 -3.19 -18.35 -7.93
N PHE A 68 -2.86 -17.75 -6.79
CA PHE A 68 -3.59 -18.00 -5.55
C PHE A 68 -4.98 -17.36 -5.60
N LEU A 69 -5.11 -16.17 -6.19
CA LEU A 69 -6.39 -15.49 -6.37
C LEU A 69 -7.35 -16.24 -7.29
N GLU A 70 -6.85 -16.98 -8.29
CA GLU A 70 -7.68 -17.91 -9.07
C GLU A 70 -8.37 -18.97 -8.18
N SER A 71 -7.71 -19.38 -7.09
CA SER A 71 -8.25 -20.37 -6.17
C SER A 71 -9.09 -19.75 -5.05
N SER A 72 -8.75 -18.53 -4.61
CA SER A 72 -9.38 -17.82 -3.49
C SER A 72 -9.71 -16.37 -3.87
N PRO A 73 -10.63 -16.13 -4.82
CA PRO A 73 -10.81 -14.82 -5.43
C PRO A 73 -11.42 -13.77 -4.50
N GLU A 74 -12.00 -14.19 -3.38
CA GLU A 74 -12.69 -13.31 -2.42
C GLU A 74 -11.94 -13.12 -1.10
N ASP A 75 -10.75 -13.72 -0.94
CA ASP A 75 -9.95 -13.62 0.29
C ASP A 75 -9.35 -12.20 0.43
N PRO A 76 -9.77 -11.41 1.43
CA PRO A 76 -9.31 -10.03 1.56
C PRO A 76 -7.81 -9.91 1.84
N ALA A 77 -7.22 -10.84 2.59
CA ALA A 77 -5.80 -10.79 2.92
C ALA A 77 -4.96 -11.04 1.66
N LEU A 78 -5.34 -12.03 0.86
CA LEU A 78 -4.67 -12.32 -0.40
C LEU A 78 -4.85 -11.20 -1.43
N LEU A 79 -6.05 -10.63 -1.53
CA LEU A 79 -6.32 -9.48 -2.39
C LEU A 79 -5.49 -8.26 -1.96
N SER A 80 -5.37 -7.99 -0.66
CA SER A 80 -4.55 -6.90 -0.14
C SER A 80 -3.05 -7.12 -0.39
N ALA A 81 -2.55 -8.34 -0.20
CA ALA A 81 -1.16 -8.68 -0.51
C ALA A 81 -0.84 -8.46 -2.01
N ALA A 82 -1.73 -8.92 -2.90
CA ALA A 82 -1.61 -8.68 -4.33
C ALA A 82 -1.65 -7.19 -4.66
N ALA A 83 -2.63 -6.46 -4.11
CA ALA A 83 -2.76 -5.02 -4.33
C ALA A 83 -1.49 -4.26 -3.91
N ASN A 84 -0.94 -4.55 -2.73
CA ASN A 84 0.27 -3.90 -2.23
C ASN A 84 1.47 -4.17 -3.15
N LEU A 85 1.67 -5.42 -3.58
CA LEU A 85 2.79 -5.78 -4.44
C LEU A 85 2.65 -5.15 -5.85
N TYR A 86 1.46 -5.19 -6.44
CA TYR A 86 1.18 -4.55 -7.73
C TYR A 86 1.35 -3.02 -7.65
N ALA A 87 0.86 -2.39 -6.58
CA ALA A 87 0.98 -0.96 -6.35
C ALA A 87 2.45 -0.54 -6.26
N THR A 88 3.22 -1.18 -5.37
CA THR A 88 4.64 -0.87 -5.17
C THR A 88 5.46 -1.15 -6.43
N TYR A 89 5.26 -2.30 -7.08
CA TYR A 89 6.01 -2.64 -8.30
C TYR A 89 5.68 -1.71 -9.48
N GLY A 90 4.39 -1.44 -9.70
CA GLY A 90 3.92 -0.51 -10.74
C GLY A 90 4.41 0.91 -10.49
N PHE A 91 4.43 1.34 -9.23
CA PHE A 91 4.87 2.68 -8.85
C PHE A 91 6.40 2.86 -8.94
N VAL A 92 7.16 1.99 -8.26
CA VAL A 92 8.60 2.16 -8.02
C VAL A 92 9.45 1.62 -9.17
N PHE A 93 9.12 0.44 -9.68
CA PHE A 93 10.04 -0.34 -10.51
C PHE A 93 9.70 -0.35 -12.00
N THR A 94 8.56 0.20 -12.39
CA THR A 94 8.09 0.20 -13.78
C THR A 94 8.27 1.57 -14.43
N ALA A 95 9.25 1.66 -15.33
CA ALA A 95 9.55 2.91 -16.07
C ALA A 95 8.59 3.16 -17.25
N ASP A 96 8.09 2.11 -17.91
CA ASP A 96 7.13 2.25 -19.01
C ASP A 96 5.78 2.78 -18.49
N PRO A 97 5.33 3.98 -18.90
CA PRO A 97 4.15 4.62 -18.33
C PRO A 97 2.87 3.81 -18.52
N GLU A 98 2.67 3.22 -19.71
CA GLU A 98 1.46 2.43 -19.98
C GLU A 98 1.41 1.15 -19.13
N ARG A 99 2.55 0.47 -18.98
CA ARG A 99 2.65 -0.69 -18.11
C ARG A 99 2.47 -0.32 -16.64
N ALA A 100 3.06 0.79 -16.19
CA ALA A 100 2.90 1.27 -14.82
C ALA A 100 1.43 1.56 -14.50
N ALA A 101 0.73 2.25 -15.41
CA ALA A 101 -0.70 2.53 -15.32
C ALA A 101 -1.53 1.24 -15.20
N ARG A 102 -1.33 0.25 -16.08
CA ARG A 102 -2.04 -1.04 -16.01
C ARG A 102 -1.80 -1.79 -14.70
N LEU A 103 -0.57 -1.75 -14.18
CA LEU A 103 -0.23 -2.44 -12.93
C LEU A 103 -0.90 -1.78 -11.72
N THR A 104 -0.92 -0.44 -11.65
CA THR A 104 -1.56 0.28 -10.54
C THR A 104 -3.09 0.27 -10.64
N GLU A 105 -3.66 0.21 -11.84
CA GLU A 105 -5.09 -0.05 -12.04
C GLU A 105 -5.49 -1.43 -11.49
N ARG A 106 -4.69 -2.46 -11.80
CA ARG A 106 -4.89 -3.81 -11.24
C ARG A 106 -4.75 -3.83 -9.72
N ALA A 107 -3.77 -3.11 -9.17
CA ALA A 107 -3.61 -2.97 -7.73
C ALA A 107 -4.86 -2.38 -7.06
N ARG A 108 -5.40 -1.30 -7.63
CA ARG A 108 -6.62 -0.65 -7.15
C ARG A 108 -7.83 -1.59 -7.25
N SER A 109 -7.95 -2.34 -8.34
CA SER A 109 -9.02 -3.33 -8.48
C SER A 109 -8.99 -4.39 -7.36
N TYR A 110 -7.80 -4.93 -7.05
CA TYR A 110 -7.66 -5.89 -5.96
C TYR A 110 -7.96 -5.27 -4.59
N SER A 111 -7.45 -4.06 -4.30
CA SER A 111 -7.70 -3.44 -3.00
C SER A 111 -9.16 -3.02 -2.82
N SER A 112 -9.83 -2.50 -3.87
CA SER A 112 -11.27 -2.20 -3.86
C SER A 112 -12.09 -3.45 -3.53
N LYS A 113 -11.71 -4.60 -4.10
CA LYS A 113 -12.36 -5.87 -3.79
C LYS A 113 -12.10 -6.32 -2.35
N ALA A 114 -10.85 -6.21 -1.87
CA ALA A 114 -10.49 -6.57 -0.50
C ALA A 114 -11.29 -5.78 0.55
N ILE A 115 -11.38 -4.45 0.36
CA ILE A 115 -12.09 -3.58 1.30
C ILE A 115 -13.61 -3.77 1.20
N CYS A 116 -14.18 -3.97 0.00
CA CYS A 116 -15.60 -4.30 -0.15
C CYS A 116 -15.97 -5.61 0.58
N ASN A 117 -15.12 -6.65 0.46
CA ASN A 117 -15.35 -7.94 1.11
C ASN A 117 -15.24 -7.86 2.65
N SER A 118 -14.49 -6.89 3.16
CA SER A 118 -14.27 -6.69 4.60
C SER A 118 -15.16 -5.62 5.23
N TYR A 119 -15.68 -4.72 4.39
CA TYR A 119 -16.49 -3.57 4.78
C TYR A 119 -17.52 -3.25 3.68
N ARG A 120 -18.75 -3.72 3.89
CA ARG A 120 -19.81 -3.68 2.88
C ARG A 120 -20.12 -2.28 2.32
N ALA A 121 -19.96 -1.23 3.12
CA ALA A 121 -20.20 0.14 2.63
C ALA A 121 -19.20 0.53 1.53
N ALA A 122 -17.97 -0.04 1.56
CA ALA A 122 -16.95 0.23 0.56
C ALA A 122 -17.28 -0.32 -0.84
N CYS A 123 -18.18 -1.30 -0.94
CA CYS A 123 -18.65 -1.82 -2.22
C CYS A 123 -19.35 -0.77 -3.10
N SER A 124 -19.79 0.35 -2.51
CA SER A 124 -20.46 1.44 -3.20
C SER A 124 -19.62 2.70 -3.30
N TRP A 125 -18.34 2.69 -2.88
CA TRP A 125 -17.50 3.90 -2.86
C TRP A 125 -17.21 4.46 -4.26
N ASP A 126 -17.10 3.61 -5.27
CA ASP A 126 -16.87 4.07 -6.64
C ASP A 126 -18.06 4.91 -7.15
N GLY A 127 -17.81 6.20 -7.39
CA GLY A 127 -18.83 7.16 -7.83
C GLY A 127 -19.71 7.73 -6.72
N MET A 128 -19.45 7.39 -5.45
CA MET A 128 -20.12 7.99 -4.29
C MET A 128 -19.71 9.47 -4.16
N LEU A 129 -20.63 10.31 -3.67
CA LEU A 129 -20.29 11.70 -3.35
C LEU A 129 -19.36 11.76 -2.13
N PHE A 130 -18.51 12.77 -2.06
CA PHE A 130 -17.45 12.84 -1.04
C PHE A 130 -18.02 12.88 0.38
N GLU A 131 -19.08 13.66 0.60
CA GLU A 131 -19.74 13.77 1.90
C GLU A 131 -20.39 12.45 2.34
N GLU A 132 -20.94 11.69 1.39
CA GLU A 132 -21.51 10.36 1.65
C GLU A 132 -20.41 9.33 1.94
N TYR A 133 -19.30 9.42 1.21
CA TYR A 133 -18.11 8.59 1.43
C TYR A 133 -17.51 8.83 2.80
N GLU A 134 -17.28 10.09 3.17
CA GLU A 134 -16.71 10.48 4.46
C GLU A 134 -17.56 9.95 5.62
N ALA A 135 -18.89 10.05 5.52
CA ALA A 135 -19.80 9.50 6.52
C ALA A 135 -19.69 7.98 6.71
N THR A 136 -19.19 7.25 5.71
CA THR A 136 -18.96 5.79 5.84
C THR A 136 -17.66 5.47 6.58
N LEU A 137 -16.71 6.41 6.71
CA LEU A 137 -15.40 6.14 7.31
C LEU A 137 -15.49 5.88 8.82
N ASP A 138 -16.49 6.47 9.50
CA ASP A 138 -16.77 6.23 10.93
C ASP A 138 -17.02 4.75 11.26
N GLY A 139 -17.53 3.99 10.29
CA GLY A 139 -17.78 2.56 10.44
C GLY A 139 -16.53 1.69 10.39
N LEU A 140 -15.40 2.23 9.89
CA LEU A 140 -14.12 1.53 9.88
C LEU A 140 -13.58 1.40 11.30
N THR A 141 -12.98 0.26 11.61
CA THR A 141 -12.38 -0.02 12.91
C THR A 141 -11.02 -0.67 12.70
N LYS A 142 -10.26 -0.89 13.78
CA LYS A 142 -9.01 -1.65 13.73
C LYS A 142 -9.07 -3.00 13.01
N ARG A 143 -10.25 -3.62 12.93
CA ARG A 143 -10.45 -4.88 12.18
C ARG A 143 -10.30 -4.73 10.67
N GLN A 144 -10.45 -3.51 10.15
CA GLN A 144 -10.31 -3.17 8.74
C GLN A 144 -8.97 -2.49 8.45
N ALA A 145 -8.08 -2.30 9.42
CA ALA A 145 -6.86 -1.52 9.24
C ALA A 145 -6.03 -2.02 8.03
N ASP A 146 -5.78 -3.32 7.93
CA ASP A 146 -4.95 -3.88 6.86
C ASP A 146 -5.53 -3.64 5.45
N VAL A 147 -6.85 -3.84 5.27
CA VAL A 147 -7.51 -3.60 3.98
C VAL A 147 -7.63 -2.11 3.66
N VAL A 148 -7.74 -1.25 4.68
CA VAL A 148 -7.72 0.21 4.53
C VAL A 148 -6.34 0.69 4.09
N PHE A 149 -5.28 0.22 4.74
CA PHE A 149 -3.89 0.50 4.35
C PHE A 149 -3.67 0.11 2.88
N SER A 150 -4.04 -1.11 2.52
CA SER A 150 -3.87 -1.62 1.16
C SER A 150 -4.66 -0.81 0.12
N HIS A 151 -5.89 -0.42 0.44
CA HIS A 151 -6.68 0.43 -0.44
C HIS A 151 -6.13 1.85 -0.57
N GLY A 152 -5.64 2.43 0.52
CA GLY A 152 -4.93 3.71 0.52
C GLY A 152 -3.68 3.66 -0.37
N LEU A 153 -2.78 2.71 -0.14
CA LEU A 153 -1.55 2.54 -0.91
C LEU A 153 -1.83 2.34 -2.41
N ALA A 154 -2.74 1.44 -2.76
CA ALA A 154 -3.09 1.18 -4.16
C ALA A 154 -3.74 2.40 -4.83
N SER A 155 -4.55 3.17 -4.10
CA SER A 155 -5.16 4.39 -4.62
C SER A 155 -4.11 5.48 -4.86
N LEU A 156 -3.14 5.65 -3.95
CA LEU A 156 -2.02 6.58 -4.15
C LEU A 156 -1.17 6.21 -5.37
N ALA A 157 -0.81 4.93 -5.50
CA ALA A 157 -0.04 4.43 -6.64
C ALA A 157 -0.79 4.65 -7.96
N TYR A 158 -2.11 4.42 -7.96
CA TYR A 158 -2.98 4.69 -9.10
C TYR A 158 -2.98 6.19 -9.46
N ILE A 159 -3.27 7.07 -8.49
CA ILE A 159 -3.34 8.52 -8.70
C ILE A 159 -2.02 9.04 -9.28
N ARG A 160 -0.89 8.60 -8.73
CA ARG A 160 0.43 9.06 -9.15
C ARG A 160 0.79 8.62 -10.58
N LYS A 161 0.40 7.42 -11.01
CA LYS A 161 0.62 6.95 -12.39
C LYS A 161 -0.41 7.44 -13.40
N HIS A 162 -1.53 8.00 -12.92
CA HIS A 162 -2.58 8.61 -13.73
C HIS A 162 -2.69 10.12 -13.49
N SER A 163 -1.60 10.79 -13.12
CA SER A 163 -1.62 12.20 -12.70
C SER A 163 -2.04 13.19 -13.79
N SER A 164 -2.08 12.76 -15.05
CA SER A 164 -2.61 13.53 -16.18
C SER A 164 -4.12 13.37 -16.38
N ASP A 165 -4.78 12.48 -15.63
CA ASP A 165 -6.21 12.20 -15.69
C ASP A 165 -6.95 12.95 -14.58
N TYR A 166 -7.87 13.83 -14.96
CA TYR A 166 -8.69 14.59 -14.02
C TYR A 166 -9.54 13.69 -13.11
N THR A 167 -9.91 12.49 -13.56
CA THR A 167 -10.64 11.52 -12.73
C THR A 167 -9.78 10.98 -11.59
N ALA A 168 -8.48 10.78 -11.83
CA ALA A 168 -7.53 10.40 -10.80
C ALA A 168 -7.28 11.55 -9.80
N ILE A 169 -7.18 12.79 -10.29
CA ILE A 169 -7.05 13.97 -9.43
C ILE A 169 -8.27 14.12 -8.51
N ALA A 170 -9.48 13.81 -9.00
CA ALA A 170 -10.70 13.86 -8.19
C ALA A 170 -10.72 12.86 -7.01
N MET A 171 -9.82 11.86 -7.00
CA MET A 171 -9.70 10.89 -5.92
C MET A 171 -8.80 11.36 -4.75
N LEU A 172 -8.10 12.48 -4.89
CA LEU A 172 -7.23 13.03 -3.85
C LEU A 172 -7.93 13.23 -2.49
N PRO A 173 -9.08 13.93 -2.40
CA PRO A 173 -9.75 14.14 -1.11
C PRO A 173 -10.23 12.83 -0.48
N TYR A 174 -10.70 11.86 -1.28
CA TYR A 174 -11.10 10.54 -0.80
C TYR A 174 -9.90 9.77 -0.20
N SER A 175 -8.76 9.81 -0.89
CA SER A 175 -7.54 9.16 -0.42
C SER A 175 -7.01 9.79 0.85
N GLN A 176 -7.05 11.13 0.94
CA GLN A 176 -6.67 11.85 2.16
C GLN A 176 -7.55 11.46 3.35
N ALA A 177 -8.88 11.52 3.22
CA ALA A 177 -9.81 11.16 4.30
C ALA A 177 -9.64 9.70 4.75
N LEU A 178 -9.37 8.78 3.82
CA LEU A 178 -9.11 7.38 4.15
C LEU A 178 -7.83 7.19 4.97
N LEU A 179 -6.75 7.89 4.61
CA LEU A 179 -5.46 7.83 5.31
C LEU A 179 -5.54 8.50 6.69
N GLU A 180 -6.26 9.61 6.80
CA GLU A 180 -6.57 10.25 8.08
C GLU A 180 -7.37 9.29 8.98
N ARG A 181 -8.39 8.62 8.44
CA ARG A 181 -9.12 7.59 9.19
C ARG A 181 -8.21 6.42 9.58
N TYR A 182 -7.27 6.05 8.72
CA TYR A 182 -6.33 4.98 9.01
C TYR A 182 -5.45 5.29 10.23
N LEU A 183 -4.96 6.53 10.37
CA LEU A 183 -4.21 6.99 11.55
C LEU A 183 -4.99 6.82 12.87
N GLU A 184 -6.32 6.86 12.82
CA GLU A 184 -7.16 6.71 14.02
C GLU A 184 -7.40 5.24 14.41
N ILE A 185 -7.31 4.31 13.45
CA ILE A 185 -7.74 2.91 13.65
C ILE A 185 -6.59 1.90 13.63
N ASN A 186 -5.40 2.30 13.17
CA ASN A 186 -4.20 1.45 13.15
C ASN A 186 -3.61 1.26 14.58
N ASP A 187 -2.47 0.58 14.70
CA ASP A 187 -1.78 0.33 15.97
C ASP A 187 -0.57 1.26 16.23
N GLY A 188 -0.33 2.22 15.33
CA GLY A 188 0.74 3.20 15.33
C GLY A 188 1.99 2.78 14.53
N SER A 189 2.10 1.53 14.05
CA SER A 189 3.32 1.06 13.37
C SER A 189 3.59 1.80 12.06
N ASP A 190 2.52 2.13 11.33
CA ASP A 190 2.59 2.72 9.99
C ASP A 190 2.42 4.25 10.00
N ASP A 191 2.27 4.88 11.17
CA ASP A 191 1.99 6.31 11.28
C ASP A 191 3.03 7.17 10.55
N GLY A 192 4.32 6.81 10.65
CA GLY A 192 5.39 7.51 9.95
C GLY A 192 5.19 7.48 8.42
N THR A 193 4.87 6.31 7.88
CA THR A 193 4.60 6.11 6.45
C THR A 193 3.34 6.86 6.00
N ILE A 194 2.28 6.84 6.80
CA ILE A 194 1.02 7.50 6.47
C ILE A 194 1.16 9.02 6.53
N HIS A 195 1.89 9.54 7.51
CA HIS A 195 2.28 10.95 7.51
C HIS A 195 3.10 11.29 6.26
N ASN A 196 4.05 10.46 5.83
CA ASN A 196 4.78 10.71 4.58
C ASN A 196 3.83 10.80 3.36
N TYR A 197 2.86 9.88 3.25
CA TYR A 197 1.86 9.90 2.17
C TYR A 197 0.94 11.12 2.20
N LEU A 198 0.48 11.53 3.39
CA LEU A 198 -0.29 12.76 3.56
C LEU A 198 0.55 14.00 3.21
N GLY A 199 1.85 13.98 3.50
CA GLY A 199 2.82 15.00 3.07
C GLY A 199 2.87 15.14 1.55
N ILE A 200 3.04 14.02 0.86
CA ILE A 200 3.01 13.96 -0.61
C ILE A 200 1.68 14.52 -1.12
N LEU A 201 0.54 13.98 -0.66
CA LEU A 201 -0.79 14.41 -1.11
C LEU A 201 -1.01 15.92 -1.00
N ASN A 202 -0.69 16.50 0.15
CA ASN A 202 -0.87 17.94 0.41
C ASN A 202 0.09 18.84 -0.39
N THR A 203 1.14 18.26 -0.99
CA THR A 203 2.11 18.96 -1.84
C THR A 203 2.00 18.60 -3.33
N LEU A 204 1.05 17.75 -3.72
CA LEU A 204 0.86 17.37 -5.13
C LEU A 204 0.43 18.54 -6.02
N LEU A 205 -0.31 19.49 -5.45
CA LEU A 205 -0.82 20.66 -6.15
C LEU A 205 -0.23 21.94 -5.55
N PRO A 206 0.02 22.97 -6.38
CA PRO A 206 0.35 24.29 -5.86
C PRO A 206 -0.85 24.92 -5.12
N PRO A 207 -0.62 25.91 -4.25
CA PRO A 207 -1.70 26.64 -3.57
C PRO A 207 -2.75 27.23 -4.51
N SER A 208 -2.33 27.64 -5.71
CA SER A 208 -3.23 28.17 -6.74
C SER A 208 -4.24 27.16 -7.29
N LEU A 209 -4.00 25.86 -7.09
CA LEU A 209 -4.87 24.76 -7.46
C LEU A 209 -5.47 24.05 -6.22
N GLY A 210 -5.40 24.69 -5.06
CA GLY A 210 -6.00 24.18 -3.82
C GLY A 210 -5.11 23.26 -2.99
N GLY A 211 -3.82 23.13 -3.33
CA GLY A 211 -2.87 22.40 -2.47
C GLY A 211 -2.57 23.14 -1.16
N GLU A 212 -2.12 22.41 -0.15
CA GLU A 212 -1.87 22.92 1.20
C GLU A 212 -0.44 22.60 1.66
N PRO A 213 0.60 23.23 1.06
CA PRO A 213 1.99 22.82 1.28
C PRO A 213 2.44 22.87 2.74
N GLU A 214 1.93 23.82 3.53
CA GLU A 214 2.26 23.90 4.96
C GLU A 214 1.68 22.74 5.79
N LYS A 215 0.50 22.21 5.41
CA LYS A 215 0.03 20.93 5.98
C LYS A 215 0.94 19.79 5.56
N GLY A 216 1.32 19.77 4.28
CA GLY A 216 2.24 18.77 3.75
C GLY A 216 3.59 18.76 4.48
N ARG A 217 4.16 19.92 4.74
CA ARG A 217 5.36 20.10 5.56
C ARG A 217 5.19 19.52 6.96
N ALA A 218 4.10 19.85 7.66
CA ALA A 218 3.86 19.32 9.00
C ALA A 218 3.79 17.78 9.00
N HIS A 219 3.21 17.19 7.95
CA HIS A 219 3.18 15.74 7.76
C HIS A 219 4.58 15.15 7.50
N PHE A 220 5.40 15.76 6.65
CA PHE A 220 6.78 15.31 6.42
C PHE A 220 7.64 15.40 7.69
N GLU A 221 7.59 16.52 8.40
CA GLU A 221 8.29 16.71 9.67
C GLU A 221 7.87 15.65 10.70
N ARG A 222 6.56 15.35 10.77
CA ARG A 222 6.04 14.29 11.65
C ARG A 222 6.51 12.90 11.25
N ALA A 223 6.57 12.59 9.95
CA ALA A 223 7.11 11.31 9.46
C ALA A 223 8.59 11.13 9.82
N ILE A 224 9.39 12.19 9.67
CA ILE A 224 10.80 12.21 10.05
C ILE A 224 10.95 12.03 11.58
N GLU A 225 10.12 12.70 12.38
CA GLU A 225 10.14 12.56 13.84
C GLU A 225 9.80 11.13 14.28
N LEU A 226 8.70 10.57 13.77
CA LEU A 226 8.21 9.22 14.13
C LEU A 226 9.22 8.13 13.77
N SER A 227 9.88 8.25 12.62
CA SER A 227 10.95 7.33 12.22
C SER A 227 12.27 7.59 12.94
N GLY A 228 12.39 8.68 13.72
CA GLY A 228 13.67 9.13 14.29
C GLY A 228 14.71 9.43 13.21
N GLY A 229 14.26 9.85 12.02
CA GLY A 229 15.09 10.10 10.85
C GLY A 229 15.60 8.85 10.12
N ARG A 230 15.11 7.65 10.47
CA ARG A 230 15.55 6.38 9.87
C ARG A 230 14.89 6.07 8.53
N ASP A 231 13.69 6.62 8.28
CA ASP A 231 13.07 6.60 6.95
C ASP A 231 13.62 7.78 6.13
N LEU A 232 14.58 7.49 5.26
CA LEU A 232 15.19 8.50 4.39
C LEU A 232 14.25 8.96 3.28
N GLY A 233 13.24 8.15 2.93
CA GLY A 233 12.25 8.48 1.91
C GLY A 233 11.46 9.73 2.27
N ALA A 234 11.11 9.90 3.55
CA ALA A 234 10.39 11.09 4.02
C ALA A 234 11.14 12.41 3.74
N LYS A 235 12.47 12.43 3.90
CA LYS A 235 13.30 13.61 3.58
C LYS A 235 13.37 13.89 2.08
N VAL A 236 13.48 12.83 1.28
CA VAL A 236 13.50 12.94 -0.19
C VAL A 236 12.19 13.51 -0.71
N GLU A 237 11.07 12.97 -0.25
CA GLU A 237 9.73 13.44 -0.63
C GLU A 237 9.47 14.86 -0.12
N PHE A 238 10.01 15.23 1.04
CA PHE A 238 9.93 16.61 1.53
C PHE A 238 10.71 17.58 0.65
N ALA A 239 11.93 17.21 0.23
CA ALA A 239 12.73 18.01 -0.70
C ALA A 239 12.06 18.12 -2.09
N GLU A 240 11.57 17.01 -2.63
CA GLU A 240 10.96 16.96 -3.96
C GLU A 240 9.57 17.59 -4.02
N GLY A 241 8.72 17.31 -3.03
CA GLY A 241 7.32 17.73 -2.99
C GLY A 241 7.11 19.14 -2.44
N TYR A 242 7.79 19.51 -1.35
CA TYR A 242 7.62 20.82 -0.71
C TYR A 242 8.69 21.83 -1.12
N ALA A 243 9.97 21.49 -0.94
CA ALA A 243 11.04 22.47 -1.09
C ALA A 243 11.14 22.98 -2.52
N ARG A 244 11.05 22.08 -3.51
CA ARG A 244 10.93 22.45 -4.93
C ARG A 244 9.67 23.27 -5.23
N LEU A 245 8.50 22.84 -4.75
CA LEU A 245 7.24 23.54 -4.96
C LEU A 245 7.26 25.00 -4.49
N LEU A 246 7.94 25.27 -3.38
CA LEU A 246 8.10 26.62 -2.81
C LEU A 246 9.40 27.32 -3.21
N TYR A 247 10.19 26.73 -4.12
CA TYR A 247 11.49 27.25 -4.55
C TYR A 247 12.49 27.47 -3.38
N ASP A 248 12.43 26.62 -2.35
CA ASP A 248 13.33 26.62 -1.19
C ASP A 248 14.54 25.71 -1.44
N ARG A 249 15.56 26.26 -2.11
CA ARG A 249 16.79 25.53 -2.45
C ARG A 249 17.59 25.11 -1.21
N GLU A 250 17.61 25.92 -0.16
CA GLU A 250 18.41 25.63 1.05
C GLU A 250 17.85 24.41 1.78
N LEU A 251 16.52 24.35 1.92
CA LEU A 251 15.84 23.17 2.49
C LEU A 251 16.02 21.94 1.60
N HIS A 252 15.88 22.09 0.27
CA HIS A 252 16.09 21.00 -0.69
C HIS A 252 17.49 20.37 -0.53
N ASP A 253 18.55 21.18 -0.62
CA ASP A 253 19.91 20.67 -0.62
C ASP A 253 20.29 20.09 0.74
N SER A 254 19.87 20.71 1.85
CA SER A 254 20.15 20.21 3.20
C SER A 254 19.55 18.83 3.46
N LEU A 255 18.26 18.63 3.14
CA LEU A 255 17.58 17.34 3.31
C LEU A 255 18.25 16.23 2.49
N LEU A 256 18.59 16.51 1.22
CA LEU A 256 19.17 15.49 0.33
C LEU A 256 20.61 15.15 0.70
N ILE A 257 21.41 16.13 1.17
CA ILE A 257 22.76 15.87 1.68
C ILE A 257 22.70 14.97 2.93
N GLU A 258 21.75 15.20 3.84
CA GLU A 258 21.55 14.30 4.99
C GLU A 258 21.20 12.87 4.56
N VAL A 259 20.36 12.71 3.54
CA VAL A 259 20.01 11.39 2.98
C VAL A 259 21.24 10.68 2.43
N LEU A 260 22.11 11.38 1.69
CA LEU A 260 23.34 10.80 1.14
C LEU A 260 24.39 10.46 2.19
N ALA A 261 24.38 11.14 3.34
CA ALA A 261 25.31 10.90 4.44
C ALA A 261 24.89 9.75 5.37
N ALA A 262 23.61 9.34 5.34
CA ALA A 262 23.08 8.31 6.22
C ALA A 262 23.46 6.89 5.76
N ASP A 263 23.51 5.94 6.71
CA ASP A 263 23.55 4.51 6.40
C ASP A 263 22.16 4.05 5.95
N PRO A 264 21.99 3.53 4.72
CA PRO A 264 20.68 3.08 4.27
C PRO A 264 20.24 1.77 4.92
N VAL A 265 21.13 1.00 5.56
CA VAL A 265 20.82 -0.32 6.12
C VAL A 265 20.08 -0.18 7.46
N GLU A 266 18.76 -0.21 7.37
CA GLU A 266 17.85 -0.20 8.52
C GLU A 266 16.81 -1.34 8.38
N PRO A 267 16.57 -2.15 9.43
CA PRO A 267 15.57 -3.21 9.38
C PRO A 267 14.18 -2.71 8.97
N GLY A 268 13.64 -3.27 7.87
CA GLY A 268 12.34 -2.90 7.31
C GLY A 268 12.35 -1.67 6.39
N LEU A 269 13.46 -0.93 6.32
CA LEU A 269 13.58 0.30 5.51
C LEU A 269 14.73 0.28 4.50
N THR A 270 15.56 -0.78 4.50
CA THR A 270 16.79 -0.84 3.69
C THR A 270 16.55 -0.55 2.20
N LEU A 271 15.60 -1.24 1.58
CA LEU A 271 15.29 -1.03 0.16
C LEU A 271 14.83 0.40 -0.12
N ILE A 272 13.94 0.92 0.73
CA ILE A 272 13.38 2.26 0.62
C ILE A 272 14.50 3.31 0.74
N ASN A 273 15.39 3.13 1.70
CA ASN A 273 16.52 4.02 1.95
C ASN A 273 17.55 4.00 0.81
N VAL A 274 17.84 2.83 0.22
CA VAL A 274 18.72 2.74 -0.96
C VAL A 274 18.10 3.47 -2.15
N LEU A 275 16.78 3.31 -2.37
CA LEU A 275 16.07 4.05 -3.42
C LEU A 275 16.04 5.56 -3.16
N ALA A 276 15.83 5.96 -1.90
CA ALA A 276 15.87 7.37 -1.48
C ALA A 276 17.23 8.00 -1.78
N GLN A 277 18.34 7.30 -1.51
CA GLN A 277 19.68 7.80 -1.85
C GLN A 277 19.88 7.97 -3.37
N ARG A 278 19.42 7.00 -4.18
CA ARG A 278 19.46 7.13 -5.64
C ARG A 278 18.68 8.36 -6.11
N ARG A 279 17.48 8.56 -5.57
CA ARG A 279 16.63 9.72 -5.89
C ARG A 279 17.26 11.04 -5.43
N ALA A 280 17.89 11.07 -4.26
CA ALA A 280 18.60 12.24 -3.77
C ALA A 280 19.75 12.68 -4.71
N VAL A 281 20.50 11.73 -5.27
CA VAL A 281 21.54 12.03 -6.29
C VAL A 281 20.91 12.69 -7.51
N GLU A 282 19.81 12.14 -8.03
CA GLU A 282 19.12 12.70 -9.20
C GLU A 282 18.59 14.11 -8.94
N LEU A 283 17.98 14.32 -7.77
CA LEU A 283 17.39 15.60 -7.39
C LEU A 283 18.45 16.69 -7.19
N LEU A 284 19.60 16.36 -6.57
CA LEU A 284 20.73 17.29 -6.46
C LEU A 284 21.35 17.59 -7.83
N ALA A 285 21.49 16.58 -8.69
CA ALA A 285 22.04 16.76 -10.04
C ALA A 285 21.18 17.67 -10.92
N SER A 286 19.85 17.66 -10.73
CA SER A 286 18.92 18.52 -11.48
C SER A 286 18.58 19.83 -10.77
N ALA A 287 19.22 20.17 -9.64
CA ALA A 287 18.83 21.30 -8.81
C ALA A 287 19.04 22.65 -9.51
N ASP A 288 20.18 22.82 -10.19
CA ASP A 288 20.52 24.07 -10.88
C ASP A 288 19.59 24.39 -12.07
N ASP A 289 19.02 23.36 -12.71
CA ASP A 289 18.05 23.56 -13.80
C ASP A 289 16.63 23.86 -13.28
N TYR A 290 16.35 23.56 -12.01
CA TYR A 290 15.03 23.70 -11.40
C TYR A 290 14.83 25.06 -10.69
N PHE A 291 15.83 25.51 -9.92
CA PHE A 291 15.76 26.71 -9.08
C PHE A 291 16.24 28.00 -9.76
#